data_AF-A0A8T0PNZ7-F1
#
_entry.id   AF-A0A8T0PNZ7-F1
#
_cell.length_a   1.000
_cell.length_b   1.000
_cell.length_c   1.000
_cell.angle_alpha   90.00
_cell.angle_beta   90.00
_cell.angle_gamma   90.00
#
_symmetry.space_group_name_H-M   'P 1'
#
loop_
_entity.id
_entity.type
_entity.pdbx_description
1 polymer ?
#
loop_
_entity_poly.entity_id
_entity_poly.type
_entity_poly.pdbx_seq_one_letter_code
_entity_poly.pdbx_strand_id
1 'polypeptide(L)'
;MADPVASVETIVRIALAISEAVGTAQRNIDQCKDVQTQVSIARDSLLVLQRKGLADKGSAVGRALGNLKKTLRRALELVRACQEDQGFVQRVLRAEDLSSQLRQVKQDILQELSMATFAINAHMAPDARHHHGQRQLQ
;
A
#
# COMPACT_ATOMS: atom_id res chain seq x y z
N MET A 1 19.93 4.31 4.09
CA MET A 1 18.87 3.31 3.87
C MET A 1 17.74 3.66 4.84
N ALA A 2 16.48 3.64 4.39
CA ALA A 2 15.37 3.93 5.29
C ALA A 2 15.13 2.72 6.20
N ASP A 3 14.98 2.97 7.51
CA ASP A 3 14.55 1.96 8.47
C ASP A 3 13.19 1.38 8.03
N PRO A 4 13.11 0.07 7.76
CA PRO A 4 11.87 -0.59 7.33
C PRO A 4 10.77 -0.55 8.39
N VAL A 5 11.11 -0.62 9.68
CA VAL A 5 10.14 -0.52 10.78
C VAL A 5 9.51 0.87 10.81
N ALA A 6 10.35 1.92 10.78
CA ALA A 6 9.87 3.30 10.68
C ALA A 6 9.03 3.56 9.40
N SER A 7 9.33 2.82 8.32
CA SER A 7 8.56 2.88 7.08
C SER A 7 7.17 2.25 7.24
N VAL A 8 7.05 1.11 7.93
CA VAL A 8 5.75 0.50 8.24
C VAL A 8 4.90 1.40 9.12
N GLU A 9 5.46 1.97 10.19
CA GLU A 9 4.73 2.92 11.06
C GLU A 9 4.21 4.13 10.30
N THR A 10 5.01 4.66 9.37
CA THR A 10 4.58 5.75 8.50
C THR A 10 3.45 5.34 7.57
N ILE A 11 3.50 4.13 7.00
CA ILE A 11 2.42 3.60 6.17
C ILE A 11 1.13 3.46 6.98
N VAL A 12 1.21 2.92 8.21
CA VAL A 12 0.04 2.78 9.11
C VAL A 12 -0.60 4.14 9.37
N ARG A 13 0.20 5.18 9.66
CA ARG A 13 -0.31 6.54 9.85
C ARG A 13 -1.02 7.10 8.62
N ILE A 14 -0.46 6.91 7.43
CA ILE A 14 -1.08 7.36 6.18
C ILE A 14 -2.41 6.62 5.96
N ALA A 15 -2.45 5.30 6.20
CA ALA A 15 -3.65 4.50 6.05
C ALA A 15 -4.81 4.94 6.97
N LEU A 16 -4.49 5.32 8.21
CA LEU A 16 -5.47 5.90 9.13
C LEU A 16 -5.98 7.25 8.63
N ALA A 17 -5.09 8.15 8.19
CA ALA A 17 -5.48 9.44 7.64
C ALA A 17 -6.38 9.32 6.38
N ILE A 18 -6.16 8.30 5.55
CA ILE A 18 -7.05 7.99 4.42
C ILE A 18 -8.44 7.60 4.94
N SER A 19 -8.52 6.73 5.95
CA SER A 19 -9.79 6.28 6.51
C SER A 19 -10.60 7.44 7.11
N GLU A 20 -9.94 8.33 7.83
CA GLU A 20 -10.54 9.57 8.35
C GLU A 20 -11.05 10.46 7.21
N ALA A 21 -10.24 10.62 6.16
CA ALA A 21 -10.59 11.47 5.04
C ALA A 21 -11.79 10.92 4.22
N VAL A 22 -11.88 9.60 4.05
CA VAL A 22 -13.04 8.92 3.42
C VAL A 22 -14.31 9.17 4.22
N GLY A 23 -14.23 9.21 5.55
CA GLY A 23 -15.39 9.46 6.43
C GLY A 23 -16.02 10.84 6.25
N THR A 24 -15.32 11.77 5.59
CA THR A 24 -15.79 13.14 5.32
C THR A 24 -15.92 13.43 3.82
N ALA A 25 -15.85 12.40 2.97
CA ALA A 25 -16.01 12.53 1.52
C ALA A 25 -17.43 12.99 1.14
N GLN A 26 -17.50 13.98 0.25
CA GLN A 26 -18.76 14.54 -0.26
C GLN A 26 -19.05 14.13 -1.71
N ARG A 27 -18.03 13.69 -2.45
CA ARG A 27 -18.14 13.18 -3.83
C ARG A 27 -17.34 11.89 -4.01
N ASN A 28 -17.65 11.15 -5.08
CA ASN A 28 -16.96 9.90 -5.43
C ASN A 28 -16.88 8.91 -4.25
N ILE A 29 -17.94 8.88 -3.41
CA ILE A 29 -17.94 8.18 -2.12
C ILE A 29 -17.60 6.71 -2.29
N ASP A 30 -18.17 6.05 -3.30
CA ASP A 30 -17.93 4.63 -3.55
C ASP A 30 -16.48 4.38 -3.98
N GLN A 31 -15.92 5.21 -4.85
CA GLN A 31 -14.50 5.08 -5.23
C GLN A 31 -13.56 5.37 -4.05
N CYS A 32 -13.90 6.34 -3.21
CA CYS A 32 -13.15 6.66 -2.00
C CYS A 32 -13.20 5.50 -0.97
N LYS A 33 -14.35 4.83 -0.79
CA LYS A 33 -14.49 3.62 0.03
C LYS A 33 -13.75 2.40 -0.55
N ASP A 34 -13.76 2.26 -1.86
CA ASP A 34 -13.00 1.23 -2.57
C ASP A 34 -11.49 1.36 -2.29
N VAL A 35 -10.97 2.59 -2.33
CA VAL A 35 -9.58 2.88 -1.94
C VAL A 35 -9.36 2.55 -0.46
N GLN A 36 -10.25 2.98 0.44
CA GLN A 36 -10.15 2.69 1.88
C GLN A 36 -10.01 1.18 2.16
N THR A 37 -10.79 0.37 1.44
CA THR A 37 -10.76 -1.09 1.59
C THR A 37 -9.38 -1.64 1.29
N GLN A 38 -8.77 -1.25 0.17
CA GLN A 38 -7.44 -1.72 -0.21
C GLN A 38 -6.34 -1.20 0.73
N VAL A 39 -6.47 0.04 1.18
CA VAL A 39 -5.57 0.66 2.16
C VAL A 39 -5.60 -0.11 3.49
N SER A 40 -6.79 -0.52 3.95
CA SER A 40 -6.95 -1.30 5.18
C SER A 40 -6.31 -2.68 5.07
N ILE A 41 -6.53 -3.38 3.96
CA ILE A 41 -5.89 -4.67 3.67
C ILE A 41 -4.36 -4.53 3.68
N ALA A 42 -3.83 -3.48 3.06
CA ALA A 42 -2.39 -3.22 3.05
C ALA A 42 -1.85 -2.95 4.46
N ARG A 43 -2.53 -2.11 5.26
CA ARG A 43 -2.18 -1.84 6.65
C ARG A 43 -2.12 -3.12 7.49
N ASP A 44 -3.17 -3.92 7.46
CA ASP A 44 -3.27 -5.11 8.31
C ASP A 44 -2.22 -6.15 7.93
N SER A 45 -1.97 -6.30 6.62
CA SER A 45 -0.89 -7.14 6.09
C SER A 45 0.48 -6.69 6.60
N LEU A 46 0.77 -5.39 6.56
CA LEU A 46 2.03 -4.83 7.05
C LEU A 46 2.22 -4.98 8.56
N LEU A 47 1.16 -4.85 9.36
CA LEU A 47 1.22 -5.09 10.80
C LEU A 47 1.55 -6.56 11.12
N VAL A 48 1.03 -7.51 10.34
CA VAL A 48 1.42 -8.91 10.45
C VAL A 48 2.91 -9.10 10.12
N LEU A 49 3.41 -8.43 9.08
CA LEU A 49 4.81 -8.52 8.67
C LEU A 49 5.78 -7.94 9.70
N GLN A 50 5.42 -6.80 10.29
CA GLN A 50 6.19 -6.17 11.36
C GLN A 50 6.26 -7.09 12.59
N ARG A 51 5.13 -7.66 13.03
CA ARG A 51 5.08 -8.60 14.17
C ARG A 51 5.94 -9.86 13.94
N LYS A 52 6.10 -10.30 12.70
CA LYS A 52 6.93 -11.46 12.33
C LYS A 52 8.42 -11.11 12.14
N GLY A 53 8.82 -9.85 12.31
CA GLY A 53 10.20 -9.41 12.07
C GLY A 53 10.64 -9.54 10.61
N LEU A 54 9.69 -9.50 9.67
CA LEU A 54 9.95 -9.65 8.23
C LEU A 54 10.14 -8.31 7.52
N ALA A 55 9.78 -7.20 8.18
CA ALA A 55 9.95 -5.86 7.62
C ALA A 55 11.43 -5.49 7.40
N ASP A 56 12.33 -5.94 8.29
CA ASP A 56 13.77 -5.65 8.24
C ASP A 56 14.57 -6.51 7.24
N LYS A 57 13.88 -7.40 6.53
CA LYS A 57 14.52 -8.44 5.73
C LYS A 57 14.80 -7.98 4.29
N GLY A 58 15.98 -7.42 4.08
CA GLY A 58 16.58 -7.25 2.75
C GLY A 58 16.12 -6.03 1.94
N SER A 59 16.95 -5.64 0.97
CA SER A 59 16.76 -4.42 0.18
C SER A 59 15.51 -4.44 -0.72
N ALA A 60 15.03 -5.63 -1.10
CA ALA A 60 13.82 -5.81 -1.90
C ALA A 60 12.55 -5.47 -1.11
N VAL A 61 12.45 -5.91 0.15
CA VAL A 61 11.31 -5.60 1.03
C VAL A 61 11.27 -4.10 1.32
N GLY A 62 12.42 -3.51 1.68
CA GLY A 62 12.52 -2.06 1.89
C GLY A 62 12.11 -1.23 0.66
N ARG A 63 12.45 -1.68 -0.55
CA ARG A 63 12.03 -1.03 -1.80
C ARG A 63 10.51 -1.12 -2.00
N ALA A 64 9.93 -2.31 -1.82
CA ALA A 64 8.49 -2.52 -1.97
C ALA A 64 7.68 -1.67 -0.96
N LEU A 65 8.11 -1.62 0.30
CA LEU A 65 7.53 -0.74 1.32
C LEU A 65 7.67 0.74 0.93
N GLY A 66 8.80 1.13 0.36
CA GLY A 66 9.04 2.47 -0.16
C GLY A 66 8.05 2.86 -1.27
N ASN A 67 7.77 1.96 -2.21
CA ASN A 67 6.81 2.19 -3.29
C ASN A 67 5.38 2.27 -2.76
N LEU A 68 4.97 1.29 -1.94
CA LEU A 68 3.65 1.29 -1.31
C LEU A 68 3.39 2.59 -0.52
N LYS A 69 4.38 3.08 0.23
CA LYS A 69 4.30 4.37 0.93
C LYS A 69 4.03 5.54 -0.01
N LYS A 70 4.68 5.58 -1.19
CA LYS A 70 4.46 6.64 -2.19
C LYS A 70 3.04 6.57 -2.75
N THR A 71 2.59 5.37 -3.10
CA THR A 71 1.24 5.13 -3.63
C THR A 71 0.17 5.55 -2.62
N LEU A 72 0.36 5.22 -1.33
CA LEU A 72 -0.58 5.62 -0.29
C LEU A 72 -0.61 7.14 -0.05
N ARG A 73 0.50 7.86 -0.23
CA ARG A 73 0.48 9.34 -0.19
C ARG A 73 -0.35 9.92 -1.32
N ARG A 74 -0.17 9.42 -2.54
CA ARG A 74 -1.01 9.80 -3.69
C ARG A 74 -2.48 9.49 -3.44
N ALA A 75 -2.79 8.33 -2.85
CA ALA A 75 -4.15 7.97 -2.48
C ALA A 75 -4.76 8.96 -1.48
N LEU A 76 -4.01 9.39 -0.47
CA LEU A 76 -4.47 10.38 0.50
C LEU A 76 -4.79 11.74 -0.14
N GLU A 77 -3.98 12.20 -1.09
CA GLU A 77 -4.25 13.44 -1.83
C GLU A 77 -5.56 13.35 -2.63
N LEU A 78 -5.76 12.24 -3.36
CA LEU A 78 -6.99 12.01 -4.13
C LEU A 78 -8.23 11.88 -3.24
N VAL A 79 -8.09 11.21 -2.09
CA VAL A 79 -9.19 11.08 -1.13
C VAL A 79 -9.55 12.43 -0.50
N ARG A 80 -8.57 13.29 -0.22
CA ARG A 80 -8.84 14.67 0.22
C ARG A 80 -9.59 15.47 -0.84
N ALA A 81 -9.31 15.24 -2.12
CA ALA A 81 -10.10 15.83 -3.20
C ALA A 81 -11.56 15.34 -3.21
N CYS A 82 -11.90 14.19 -2.60
CA CYS A 82 -13.30 13.79 -2.38
C CYS A 82 -14.04 14.72 -1.39
N GLN A 83 -13.33 15.53 -0.59
CA GLN A 83 -13.89 16.43 0.43
C GLN A 83 -14.13 17.86 -0.08
N GLU A 84 -13.48 18.27 -1.17
CA GLU A 84 -13.56 19.64 -1.68
C GLU A 84 -14.97 19.99 -2.17
N ASP A 85 -15.54 21.06 -1.63
CA ASP A 85 -16.78 21.64 -2.15
C ASP A 85 -16.46 22.62 -3.29
N GLN A 86 -16.86 22.26 -4.51
CA GLN A 86 -16.70 23.08 -5.71
C GLN A 86 -18.06 23.24 -6.41
N GLY A 87 -18.28 24.36 -7.10
CA GLY A 87 -19.53 24.66 -7.82
C GLY A 87 -19.90 23.59 -8.88
N PHE A 88 -21.19 23.45 -9.19
CA PHE A 88 -21.80 22.31 -9.90
C PHE A 88 -21.08 21.84 -11.19
N VAL A 89 -20.73 22.76 -12.11
CA VAL A 89 -20.08 22.40 -13.39
C VAL A 89 -18.63 21.94 -13.20
N GLN A 90 -17.87 22.62 -12.33
CA GLN A 90 -16.51 22.22 -11.97
C GLN A 90 -16.50 20.92 -11.16
N ARG A 91 -17.57 20.67 -10.39
CA ARG A 91 -17.81 19.45 -9.62
C ARG A 91 -17.90 18.22 -10.54
N VAL A 92 -18.63 18.30 -11.67
CA VAL A 92 -18.84 17.17 -12.59
C VAL A 92 -17.59 16.84 -13.41
N LEU A 93 -16.98 17.82 -14.09
CA LEU A 93 -15.80 17.59 -14.93
C LEU A 93 -14.59 17.07 -14.14
N ARG A 94 -14.36 17.59 -12.93
CA ARG A 94 -13.32 17.06 -12.04
C ARG A 94 -13.70 15.75 -11.37
N ALA A 95 -14.99 15.44 -11.21
CA ALA A 95 -15.40 14.17 -10.61
C ALA A 95 -15.16 12.98 -11.54
N GLU A 96 -15.25 13.14 -12.87
CA GLU A 96 -14.89 12.09 -13.83
C GLU A 96 -13.39 11.81 -13.82
N ASP A 97 -12.57 12.86 -13.90
CA ASP A 97 -11.11 12.77 -13.79
C ASP A 97 -10.69 12.16 -12.43
N LEU A 98 -11.27 12.64 -11.33
CA LEU A 98 -11.01 12.12 -9.99
C LEU A 98 -11.44 10.66 -9.82
N SER A 99 -12.60 10.27 -10.35
CA SER A 99 -13.05 8.86 -10.31
C SER A 99 -12.08 7.94 -11.04
N SER A 100 -11.55 8.37 -12.19
CA SER A 100 -10.52 7.65 -12.92
C SER A 100 -9.24 7.50 -12.09
N GLN A 101 -8.76 8.59 -11.48
CA GLN A 101 -7.57 8.59 -10.64
C GLN A 101 -7.73 7.74 -9.37
N LEU A 102 -8.91 7.74 -8.74
CA LEU A 102 -9.23 6.88 -7.59
C LEU A 102 -9.23 5.40 -7.99
N ARG A 103 -9.79 5.06 -9.15
CA ARG A 103 -9.73 3.68 -9.68
C ARG A 103 -8.29 3.27 -10.00
N GLN A 104 -7.49 4.16 -10.58
CA GLN A 104 -6.08 3.90 -10.86
C GLN A 104 -5.30 3.68 -9.57
N VAL A 105 -5.41 4.57 -8.59
CA VAL A 105 -4.64 4.44 -7.34
C VAL A 105 -5.04 3.19 -6.55
N LYS A 106 -6.30 2.76 -6.65
CA LYS A 106 -6.74 1.45 -6.11
C LYS A 106 -5.95 0.29 -6.73
N GLN A 107 -5.79 0.27 -8.05
CA GLN A 107 -5.01 -0.76 -8.74
C GLN A 107 -3.52 -0.66 -8.39
N ASP A 108 -2.97 0.55 -8.31
CA ASP A 108 -1.59 0.78 -7.91
C ASP A 108 -1.33 0.22 -6.48
N ILE A 109 -2.26 0.41 -5.54
CA ILE A 109 -2.15 -0.14 -4.17
C ILE A 109 -2.13 -1.67 -4.21
N LEU A 110 -3.05 -2.30 -4.95
CA LEU A 110 -3.12 -3.75 -5.11
C LEU A 110 -1.82 -4.32 -5.68
N GLN A 111 -1.29 -3.69 -6.72
CA GLN A 111 -0.05 -4.09 -7.37
C GLN A 111 1.13 -4.01 -6.40
N GLU A 112 1.31 -2.89 -5.71
CA GLU A 112 2.42 -2.70 -4.79
C GLU A 112 2.33 -3.63 -3.56
N LEU A 113 1.12 -3.91 -3.07
CA LEU A 113 0.91 -4.88 -1.99
C LEU A 113 1.27 -6.31 -2.43
N SER A 114 0.90 -6.69 -3.66
CA SER A 114 1.28 -7.98 -4.24
C SER A 114 2.80 -8.12 -4.37
N MET A 115 3.47 -7.08 -4.88
CA MET A 115 4.93 -7.04 -4.99
C MET A 115 5.63 -7.12 -3.63
N ALA A 116 5.11 -6.42 -2.61
CA ALA A 116 5.62 -6.53 -1.25
C ALA A 116 5.48 -7.95 -0.70
N THR A 117 4.31 -8.57 -0.89
CA THR A 117 4.05 -9.96 -0.46
C THR A 117 4.99 -10.94 -1.16
N PHE A 118 5.19 -10.79 -2.47
CA PHE A 118 6.10 -11.62 -3.25
C PHE A 118 7.55 -11.49 -2.77
N ALA A 119 8.05 -10.26 -2.57
CA ALA A 119 9.41 -10.02 -2.10
C ALA A 119 9.67 -10.68 -0.74
N ILE A 120 8.68 -10.66 0.14
CA ILE A 120 8.76 -11.27 1.47
C ILE A 120 8.80 -12.80 1.38
N ASN A 121 7.92 -13.39 0.57
CA ASN A 121 7.91 -14.83 0.35
C ASN A 121 9.21 -15.33 -0.31
N ALA A 122 9.73 -14.58 -1.29
CA ALA A 122 11.00 -14.90 -1.95
C ALA A 122 12.18 -14.85 -0.97
N HIS A 123 12.17 -13.92 0.00
CA HIS A 123 13.19 -13.86 1.03
C HIS A 123 13.07 -15.00 2.06
N MET A 124 11.87 -15.55 2.26
CA MET A 124 11.61 -16.68 3.16
C MET A 124 11.83 -18.04 2.49
N ALA A 125 11.97 -18.09 1.17
CA ALA A 125 12.23 -19.34 0.47
C ALA A 125 13.59 -19.91 0.91
N PRO A 126 13.68 -21.19 1.30
CA PRO A 126 14.95 -21.79 1.66
C PRO A 126 15.91 -21.68 0.48
N ASP A 127 17.12 -21.19 0.74
CA ASP A 127 18.20 -21.14 -0.25
C ASP A 127 18.43 -22.58 -0.73
N ALA A 128 17.98 -22.90 -1.95
CA ALA A 128 18.12 -24.23 -2.55
C ALA A 128 19.60 -24.65 -2.77
N ARG A 129 20.56 -23.81 -2.35
CA ARG A 129 22.00 -24.01 -2.49
C ARG A 129 22.67 -24.83 -1.38
N HIS A 130 21.95 -25.31 -0.36
CA HIS A 130 22.56 -26.12 0.71
C HIS A 130 22.22 -27.61 0.73
N HIS A 131 21.32 -28.11 -0.13
CA HIS A 131 21.00 -29.55 -0.14
C HIS A 131 21.83 -30.42 -1.08
N HIS A 132 22.77 -29.85 -1.86
CA HIS A 132 23.63 -30.63 -2.75
C HIS A 132 24.99 -31.03 -2.14
N GLY A 133 25.44 -30.36 -1.07
CA GLY A 133 26.75 -30.63 -0.46
C GLY A 133 26.78 -31.78 0.57
N GLN A 134 25.63 -32.24 1.07
CA GLN A 134 25.57 -33.28 2.13
C GLN A 134 25.20 -34.67 1.62
N ARG A 135 24.95 -34.85 0.32
CA ARG A 135 24.57 -36.16 -0.26
C ARG A 135 25.71 -36.94 -0.91
N GLN A 136 26.96 -36.47 -0.79
CA GLN A 136 28.14 -37.15 -1.36
C GLN A 136 29.06 -37.81 -0.32
N LEU A 137 28.67 -37.88 0.97
CA LEU A 137 29.48 -38.49 2.03
C LEU A 137 28.74 -39.56 2.84
N GLN A 138 27.83 -40.30 2.20
CA GLN A 138 27.30 -41.55 2.75
C GLN A 138 27.46 -42.68 1.73
#